data_AF-A0A496BHN7-F1
#
_entry.id   AF-A0A496BHN7-F1
#
_cell.length_a   1.000
_cell.length_b   1.000
_cell.length_c   1.000
_cell.angle_alpha   90.00
_cell.angle_beta   90.00
_cell.angle_gamma   90.00
#
_symmetry.space_group_name_H-M   'P 1'
#
loop_
_entity.id
_entity.type
_entity.pdbx_description
1 polymer ?
#
loop_
_entity_poly.entity_id
_entity_poly.type
_entity_poly.pdbx_seq_one_letter_code
_entity_poly.pdbx_strand_id
1 'polypeptide(L)'
;MRLEVGIIKLVEEVIGISAERRAQFDWLRNKPRREDFGKHYDAVMTLYTALKGNWEGTTAKADGYLTPDAYFPEPYHFIFEFDELQHFTQFRERTFQHYPADIEIAYAPQKYRQFCQQYHTAALAKGPARFRRKTADFPYTNGRAAQRAFFDTFRDWLPPLHGLNPTLRLAEFEVTPILNGQLTNTAAKDYMQRLLHQRLRKLLTLKK
;
A
#
# COMPACT_ATOMS: atom_id res chain seq x y z
N MET A 1 -1.76 -10.27 -18.62
CA MET A 1 -0.84 -9.39 -17.87
C MET A 1 -1.46 -9.08 -16.51
N ARG A 2 -0.73 -9.16 -15.39
CA ARG A 2 -1.26 -8.69 -14.09
C ARG A 2 -1.43 -7.16 -14.17
N LEU A 3 -2.56 -6.63 -13.68
CA LEU A 3 -2.89 -5.20 -13.78
C LEU A 3 -1.77 -4.32 -13.22
N GLU A 4 -1.28 -4.68 -12.04
CA GLU A 4 -0.11 -4.13 -11.36
C GLU A 4 1.10 -3.93 -12.29
N VAL A 5 1.50 -4.97 -13.04
CA VAL A 5 2.69 -4.93 -13.92
C VAL A 5 2.54 -3.86 -15.01
N GLY A 6 1.34 -3.75 -15.59
CA GLY A 6 1.04 -2.76 -16.61
C GLY A 6 1.06 -1.33 -16.05
N ILE A 7 0.50 -1.14 -14.85
CA ILE A 7 0.51 0.17 -14.18
C ILE A 7 1.92 0.57 -13.76
N ILE A 8 2.71 -0.33 -13.16
CA ILE A 8 4.12 -0.06 -12.84
C ILE A 8 4.87 0.36 -14.11
N LYS A 9 4.68 -0.36 -15.23
CA LYS A 9 5.35 -0.02 -16.49
C LYS A 9 4.98 1.37 -16.99
N LEU A 10 3.70 1.74 -16.89
CA LEU A 10 3.25 3.09 -17.25
C LEU A 10 3.84 4.16 -16.34
N VAL A 11 3.96 3.90 -15.04
CA VAL A 11 4.63 4.81 -14.09
C VAL A 11 6.12 4.94 -14.44
N GLU A 12 6.82 3.83 -14.72
CA GLU A 12 8.22 3.84 -15.20
C GLU A 12 8.39 4.72 -16.45
N GLU A 13 7.47 4.61 -17.42
CA GLU A 13 7.50 5.41 -18.65
C GLU A 13 7.26 6.90 -18.43
N VAL A 14 6.37 7.26 -17.51
CA VAL A 14 6.07 8.67 -17.19
C VAL A 14 7.18 9.31 -16.35
N ILE A 15 7.75 8.55 -15.41
CA ILE A 15 8.82 9.01 -14.52
C ILE A 15 10.18 9.01 -15.23
N GLY A 16 10.36 8.13 -16.22
CA GLY A 16 11.63 7.95 -16.94
C GLY A 16 12.66 7.12 -16.18
N ILE A 17 12.26 6.36 -15.16
CA ILE A 17 13.12 5.51 -14.33
C ILE A 17 12.50 4.12 -14.19
N SER A 18 13.35 3.09 -14.27
CA SER A 18 12.92 1.71 -14.07
C SER A 18 12.79 1.40 -12.57
N ALA A 19 11.76 0.64 -12.21
CA ALA A 19 11.48 0.29 -10.84
C ALA A 19 12.01 -1.11 -10.48
N GLU A 20 12.43 -1.27 -9.24
CA GLU A 20 12.85 -2.54 -8.66
C GLU A 20 11.65 -3.29 -8.08
N ARG A 21 11.23 -4.38 -8.74
CA ARG A 21 10.02 -5.17 -8.39
C ARG A 21 10.23 -6.21 -7.28
N ARG A 22 11.44 -6.31 -6.74
CA ARG A 22 11.82 -7.26 -5.69
C ARG A 22 12.68 -6.62 -4.61
N ALA A 23 12.57 -5.30 -4.46
CA ALA A 23 13.28 -4.59 -3.42
C ALA A 23 12.89 -5.15 -2.04
N GLN A 24 13.89 -5.32 -1.20
CA GLN A 24 13.73 -5.74 0.19
C GLN A 24 14.40 -4.70 1.06
N PHE A 25 13.77 -4.39 2.18
CA PHE A 25 14.28 -3.44 3.15
C PHE A 25 14.34 -4.13 4.51
N ASP A 26 15.46 -3.94 5.22
CA ASP A 26 15.67 -4.59 6.53
C ASP A 26 14.63 -4.22 7.57
N TRP A 27 14.04 -3.03 7.45
CA TRP A 27 12.97 -2.51 8.28
C TRP A 27 11.57 -2.96 7.87
N LEU A 28 11.38 -3.42 6.62
CA LEU A 28 10.06 -3.80 6.10
C LEU A 28 9.78 -5.29 6.35
N ARG A 29 9.62 -5.66 7.62
CA ARG A 29 9.43 -7.06 8.07
C ARG A 29 7.97 -7.40 8.31
N ASN A 30 7.66 -8.69 8.34
CA ASN A 30 6.32 -9.24 8.59
C ASN A 30 5.89 -9.25 10.07
N LYS A 31 6.65 -8.59 10.96
CA LYS A 31 6.38 -8.41 12.39
C LYS A 31 6.67 -6.97 12.79
N PRO A 32 5.80 -6.30 13.57
CA PRO A 32 6.10 -4.96 14.06
C PRO A 32 7.24 -5.00 15.08
N ARG A 33 8.28 -4.18 14.88
CA ARG A 33 9.39 -4.03 15.84
C ARG A 33 9.49 -2.58 16.30
N ARG A 34 9.83 -2.39 17.59
CA ARG A 34 9.98 -1.05 18.18
C ARG A 34 11.12 -0.27 17.52
N GLU A 35 12.17 -0.96 17.08
CA GLU A 35 13.30 -0.36 16.36
C GLU A 35 12.91 0.25 15.01
N ASP A 36 11.96 -0.34 14.28
CA ASP A 36 11.52 0.18 12.98
C ASP A 36 10.50 1.31 13.13
N PHE A 37 9.50 1.11 14.00
CA PHE A 37 8.41 2.08 14.16
C PHE A 37 8.73 3.24 15.12
N GLY A 38 9.80 3.12 15.92
CA GLY A 38 10.22 4.13 16.90
C GLY A 38 9.07 4.58 17.80
N LYS A 39 8.83 5.90 17.84
CA LYS A 39 7.74 6.50 18.64
C LYS A 39 6.33 6.09 18.19
N HIS A 40 6.17 5.54 16.99
CA HIS A 40 4.88 5.08 16.45
C HIS A 40 4.59 3.61 16.75
N TYR A 41 5.48 2.92 17.45
CA TYR A 41 5.30 1.49 17.76
C TYR A 41 4.00 1.23 18.53
N ASP A 42 3.70 2.04 19.54
CA ASP A 42 2.49 1.83 20.33
C ASP A 42 1.21 2.10 19.51
N ALA A 43 1.28 3.00 18.51
CA ALA A 43 0.19 3.24 17.57
C ALA A 43 -0.05 2.05 16.63
N VAL A 44 1.01 1.44 16.08
CA VAL A 44 0.86 0.25 15.21
C VAL A 44 0.37 -0.95 16.02
N MET A 45 0.79 -1.09 17.28
CA MET A 45 0.27 -2.14 18.17
C MET A 45 -1.18 -1.89 18.58
N THR A 46 -1.59 -0.63 18.76
CA THR A 46 -3.01 -0.28 18.98
C THR A 46 -3.86 -0.68 17.77
N LEU A 47 -3.38 -0.40 16.54
CA LEU A 47 -4.02 -0.87 15.32
C LEU A 47 -4.08 -2.40 15.25
N TYR A 48 -2.99 -3.09 15.59
CA TYR A 48 -2.93 -4.55 15.59
C TYR A 48 -4.02 -5.16 16.49
N THR A 49 -4.16 -4.64 17.72
CA THR A 49 -5.24 -5.03 18.65
C THR A 49 -6.61 -4.65 18.11
N ALA A 50 -6.77 -3.46 17.50
CA ALA A 50 -8.02 -3.04 16.88
C ALA A 50 -8.47 -4.04 15.79
N LEU A 51 -7.52 -4.52 14.98
CA LEU A 51 -7.74 -5.56 13.97
C LEU A 51 -7.83 -6.98 14.56
N LYS A 52 -7.92 -7.14 15.88
CA LYS A 52 -8.00 -8.44 16.58
C LYS A 52 -6.81 -9.37 16.27
N GLY A 53 -5.62 -8.79 16.18
CA GLY A 53 -4.39 -9.55 15.97
C GLY A 53 -4.08 -10.50 17.13
N ASN A 54 -3.53 -11.67 16.83
CA ASN A 54 -3.09 -12.68 17.79
C ASN A 54 -1.55 -12.67 17.90
N TRP A 55 -1.00 -12.13 18.99
CA TRP A 55 0.45 -11.99 19.14
C TRP A 55 1.19 -13.34 19.17
N GLU A 56 0.64 -14.35 19.84
CA GLU A 56 1.22 -15.71 19.89
C GLU A 56 1.38 -16.29 18.47
N GLY A 57 0.34 -16.15 17.66
CA GLY A 57 0.36 -16.57 16.25
C GLY A 57 1.31 -15.73 15.38
N THR A 58 1.50 -14.44 15.69
CA THR A 58 2.51 -13.60 15.02
C THR A 58 3.92 -14.05 15.36
N THR A 59 4.23 -14.31 16.64
CA THR A 59 5.57 -14.70 17.07
C THR A 59 5.96 -16.10 16.58
N ALA A 60 4.99 -17.01 16.44
CA ALA A 60 5.22 -18.36 15.93
C ALA A 60 5.54 -18.43 14.42
N LYS A 61 5.23 -17.38 13.66
CA LYS A 61 5.55 -17.32 12.23
C LYS A 61 7.05 -17.08 12.03
N ALA A 62 7.60 -17.65 10.96
CA ALA A 62 8.94 -17.33 10.50
C ALA A 62 9.07 -15.83 10.17
N ASP A 63 10.23 -15.26 10.46
CA ASP A 63 10.57 -13.91 10.04
C ASP A 63 10.66 -13.86 8.52
N GLY A 64 10.17 -12.77 7.94
CA GLY A 64 10.18 -12.57 6.51
C GLY A 64 10.07 -11.09 6.14
N TYR A 65 10.45 -10.78 4.91
CA TYR A 65 10.28 -9.46 4.34
C TYR A 65 8.87 -9.30 3.80
N LEU A 66 8.31 -8.11 3.98
CA LEU A 66 7.20 -7.65 3.15
C LEU A 66 7.82 -7.01 1.91
N THR A 67 7.35 -7.40 0.73
CA THR A 67 7.83 -6.85 -0.54
C THR A 67 6.82 -5.81 -1.01
N PRO A 68 7.27 -4.61 -1.40
CA PRO A 68 6.42 -3.67 -2.11
C PRO A 68 6.21 -4.13 -3.56
N ASP A 69 5.16 -3.63 -4.23
CA ASP A 69 4.94 -3.95 -5.65
C ASP A 69 6.10 -3.44 -6.52
N ALA A 70 6.59 -2.25 -6.22
CA ALA A 70 7.82 -1.72 -6.81
C ALA A 70 8.53 -0.71 -5.89
N TYR A 71 9.82 -0.53 -6.12
CA TYR A 71 10.63 0.54 -5.54
C TYR A 71 11.21 1.42 -6.65
N PHE A 72 11.05 2.73 -6.53
CA PHE A 72 11.64 3.70 -7.45
C PHE A 72 12.86 4.33 -6.77
N PRO A 73 14.08 4.10 -7.31
CA PRO A 73 15.32 4.60 -6.72
C PRO A 73 15.44 6.13 -6.85
N GLU A 74 16.60 6.66 -6.47
CA GLU A 74 16.95 8.06 -6.68
C GLU A 74 16.65 8.53 -8.13
N PRO A 75 16.17 9.76 -8.33
CA PRO A 75 15.99 10.83 -7.34
C PRO A 75 14.62 10.80 -6.62
N TYR A 76 13.79 9.78 -6.83
CA TYR A 76 12.43 9.73 -6.31
C TYR A 76 12.33 9.00 -4.98
N HIS A 77 13.10 7.93 -4.82
CA HIS A 77 13.35 7.24 -3.55
C HIS A 77 12.06 6.92 -2.76
N PHE A 78 11.07 6.30 -3.41
CA PHE A 78 9.81 5.88 -2.77
C PHE A 78 9.45 4.45 -3.15
N ILE A 79 8.65 3.78 -2.31
CA ILE A 79 7.98 2.54 -2.71
C ILE A 79 6.61 2.84 -3.34
N PHE A 80 6.21 1.99 -4.27
CA PHE A 80 4.97 2.06 -5.02
C PHE A 80 4.10 0.85 -4.72
N GLU A 81 2.80 1.09 -4.53
CA GLU A 81 1.79 0.05 -4.38
C GLU A 81 0.61 0.29 -5.34
N PHE A 82 0.14 -0.78 -5.97
CA PHE A 82 -1.07 -0.78 -6.77
C PHE A 82 -2.18 -1.55 -6.07
N ASP A 83 -3.15 -0.81 -5.53
CA ASP A 83 -4.23 -1.39 -4.75
C ASP A 83 -5.38 -1.84 -5.66
N GLU A 84 -5.53 -3.16 -5.77
CA GLU A 84 -6.70 -3.78 -6.39
C GLU A 84 -7.89 -3.89 -5.41
N LEU A 85 -9.12 -4.16 -5.92
CA LEU A 85 -10.37 -4.22 -5.13
C LEU A 85 -10.24 -4.98 -3.80
N GLN A 86 -9.44 -6.05 -3.75
CA GLN A 86 -9.22 -6.85 -2.54
C GLN A 86 -8.55 -6.10 -1.35
N HIS A 87 -8.01 -4.90 -1.56
CA HIS A 87 -7.47 -4.04 -0.51
C HIS A 87 -8.56 -3.19 0.16
N PHE A 88 -9.65 -2.88 -0.54
CA PHE A 88 -10.66 -1.92 -0.11
C PHE A 88 -11.73 -2.57 0.78
N THR A 89 -11.29 -3.06 1.93
CA THR A 89 -12.15 -3.73 2.93
C THR A 89 -12.39 -2.84 4.14
N GLN A 90 -13.38 -3.20 4.96
CA GLN A 90 -13.59 -2.57 6.28
C GLN A 90 -12.36 -2.62 7.20
N PHE A 91 -11.47 -3.61 7.03
CA PHE A 91 -10.21 -3.67 7.77
C PHE A 91 -9.26 -2.56 7.35
N ARG A 92 -9.12 -2.33 6.03
CA ARG A 92 -8.30 -1.23 5.50
C ARG A 92 -8.89 0.12 5.88
N GLU A 93 -10.21 0.29 5.81
CA GLU A 93 -10.87 1.51 6.30
C GLU A 93 -10.48 1.83 7.75
N ARG A 94 -10.51 0.81 8.61
CA ARG A 94 -10.17 0.95 10.03
C ARG A 94 -8.73 1.39 10.25
N THR A 95 -7.78 1.01 9.38
CA THR A 95 -6.37 1.41 9.52
C THR A 95 -6.19 2.92 9.53
N PHE A 96 -6.99 3.66 8.74
CA PHE A 96 -6.88 5.11 8.61
C PHE A 96 -7.25 5.86 9.90
N GLN A 97 -7.95 5.22 10.85
CA GLN A 97 -8.25 5.81 12.16
C GLN A 97 -7.02 5.84 13.09
N HIS A 98 -5.97 5.10 12.74
CA HIS A 98 -4.77 4.95 13.55
C HIS A 98 -3.54 5.64 12.94
N TYR A 99 -3.69 6.31 11.79
CA TYR A 99 -2.56 6.96 11.12
C TYR A 99 -2.04 8.13 11.96
N PRO A 100 -0.74 8.14 12.32
CA PRO A 100 -0.13 9.29 12.98
C PRO A 100 -0.20 10.52 12.08
N ALA A 101 -0.51 11.68 12.67
CA ALA A 101 -0.66 12.93 11.92
C ALA A 101 0.67 13.43 11.33
N ASP A 102 1.80 12.99 11.86
CA ASP A 102 3.16 13.35 11.49
C ASP A 102 3.83 12.37 10.53
N ILE A 103 3.12 11.32 10.08
CA ILE A 103 3.58 10.46 8.99
C ILE A 103 2.98 10.97 7.67
N GLU A 104 3.86 11.45 6.79
CA GLU A 104 3.45 11.87 5.45
C GLU A 104 3.07 10.67 4.57
N ILE A 105 2.05 10.87 3.73
CA ILE A 105 1.55 9.88 2.77
C ILE A 105 1.29 10.55 1.42
N ALA A 106 1.59 9.85 0.32
CA ALA A 106 1.45 10.39 -1.04
C ALA A 106 0.18 9.89 -1.75
N TYR A 107 -0.93 9.79 -1.01
CA TYR A 107 -2.27 9.49 -1.53
C TYR A 107 -3.33 10.13 -0.64
N ALA A 108 -4.61 10.03 -1.02
CA ALA A 108 -5.71 10.67 -0.29
C ALA A 108 -6.48 9.67 0.60
N PRO A 109 -6.25 9.62 1.94
CA PRO A 109 -6.92 8.69 2.83
C PRO A 109 -8.43 8.74 2.77
N GLN A 110 -9.01 9.94 2.67
CA GLN A 110 -10.45 10.12 2.64
C GLN A 110 -11.06 9.45 1.40
N LYS A 111 -10.40 9.55 0.25
CA LYS A 111 -10.80 8.87 -0.98
C LYS A 111 -10.68 7.34 -0.84
N TYR A 112 -9.59 6.87 -0.23
CA TYR A 112 -9.41 5.45 0.07
C TYR A 112 -10.45 4.89 1.05
N ARG A 113 -10.85 5.68 2.06
CA ARG A 113 -11.95 5.33 2.96
C ARG A 113 -13.28 5.22 2.22
N GLN A 114 -13.58 6.17 1.33
CA GLN A 114 -14.76 6.12 0.47
C GLN A 114 -14.77 4.85 -0.39
N PHE A 115 -13.62 4.49 -1.00
CA PHE A 115 -13.51 3.23 -1.73
C PHE A 115 -13.74 2.01 -0.85
N CYS A 116 -13.21 1.98 0.37
CA CYS A 116 -13.50 0.88 1.30
C CYS A 116 -14.99 0.80 1.62
N GLN A 117 -15.64 1.92 1.94
CA GLN A 117 -17.07 1.99 2.23
C GLN A 117 -17.94 1.55 1.04
N GLN A 118 -17.55 1.93 -0.17
CA GLN A 118 -18.27 1.58 -1.39
C GLN A 118 -18.09 0.11 -1.77
N TYR A 119 -16.90 -0.46 -1.59
CA TYR A 119 -16.53 -1.74 -2.19
C TYR A 119 -16.28 -2.88 -1.18
N HIS A 120 -16.39 -2.66 0.14
CA HIS A 120 -15.98 -3.66 1.16
C HIS A 120 -16.58 -5.06 0.95
N THR A 121 -17.86 -5.17 0.58
CA THR A 121 -18.52 -6.46 0.35
C THR A 121 -17.90 -7.19 -0.84
N ALA A 122 -17.75 -6.49 -1.97
CA ALA A 122 -17.12 -7.05 -3.17
C ALA A 122 -15.63 -7.35 -2.95
N ALA A 123 -14.93 -6.52 -2.18
CA ALA A 123 -13.52 -6.69 -1.81
C ALA A 123 -13.28 -7.99 -1.03
N LEU A 124 -14.13 -8.30 -0.05
CA LEU A 124 -14.07 -9.56 0.70
C LEU A 124 -14.46 -10.77 -0.15
N ALA A 125 -15.29 -10.56 -1.17
CA ALA A 125 -15.67 -11.59 -2.12
C ALA A 125 -14.63 -11.81 -3.24
N LYS A 126 -13.76 -10.83 -3.53
CA LYS A 126 -12.81 -10.89 -4.65
C LYS A 126 -11.74 -11.96 -4.42
N GLY A 127 -11.54 -12.75 -5.47
CA GLY A 127 -10.47 -13.73 -5.57
C GLY A 127 -10.76 -15.08 -4.88
N PRO A 128 -9.82 -16.02 -4.99
CA PRO A 128 -9.99 -17.40 -4.55
C PRO A 128 -10.29 -17.50 -3.05
N ALA A 129 -10.93 -18.59 -2.63
CA ALA A 129 -11.29 -18.87 -1.24
C ALA A 129 -10.12 -18.67 -0.25
N ARG A 130 -8.87 -18.83 -0.72
CA ARG A 130 -7.65 -18.55 0.07
C ARG A 130 -7.56 -17.12 0.63
N PHE A 131 -8.19 -16.14 -0.01
CA PHE A 131 -8.20 -14.74 0.47
C PHE A 131 -9.16 -14.50 1.63
N ARG A 132 -10.01 -15.48 1.96
CA ARG A 132 -10.88 -15.48 3.14
C ARG A 132 -10.34 -16.34 4.29
N ARG A 133 -9.16 -16.96 4.09
CA ARG A 133 -8.54 -17.85 5.09
C ARG A 133 -8.16 -17.08 6.34
N LYS A 134 -8.21 -17.81 7.45
CA LYS A 134 -7.56 -17.46 8.71
C LYS A 134 -6.05 -17.46 8.50
N THR A 135 -5.36 -16.59 9.20
CA THR A 135 -3.89 -16.60 9.30
C THR A 135 -3.50 -16.73 10.77
N ALA A 136 -2.27 -17.15 11.08
CA ALA A 136 -1.88 -17.36 12.48
C ALA A 136 -1.98 -16.06 13.31
N ASP A 137 -1.59 -14.94 12.71
CA ASP A 137 -1.66 -13.59 13.25
C ASP A 137 -3.08 -13.00 13.28
N PHE A 138 -4.01 -13.50 12.45
CA PHE A 138 -5.41 -13.09 12.44
C PHE A 138 -6.31 -14.34 12.29
N PRO A 139 -6.54 -15.11 13.38
CA PRO A 139 -7.11 -16.46 13.32
C PRO A 139 -8.65 -16.50 13.23
N TYR A 140 -9.24 -15.62 12.42
CA TYR A 140 -10.69 -15.49 12.26
C TYR A 140 -11.10 -15.34 10.79
N THR A 141 -12.39 -15.46 10.48
CA THR A 141 -12.92 -15.35 9.11
C THR A 141 -12.53 -14.01 8.48
N ASN A 142 -11.95 -14.04 7.27
CA ASN A 142 -11.34 -12.87 6.61
C ASN A 142 -10.06 -12.34 7.28
N GLY A 143 -9.42 -13.12 8.15
CA GLY A 143 -8.16 -12.76 8.79
C GLY A 143 -7.05 -12.40 7.80
N ARG A 144 -7.00 -13.03 6.62
CA ARG A 144 -6.08 -12.64 5.55
C ARG A 144 -6.31 -11.20 5.03
N ALA A 145 -7.55 -10.72 5.01
CA ALA A 145 -7.83 -9.34 4.63
C ALA A 145 -7.38 -8.35 5.72
N ALA A 146 -7.54 -8.71 7.00
CA ALA A 146 -7.00 -7.92 8.11
C ALA A 146 -5.46 -7.90 8.12
N GLN A 147 -4.83 -9.05 7.87
CA GLN A 147 -3.39 -9.16 7.69
C GLN A 147 -2.88 -8.25 6.58
N ARG A 148 -3.55 -8.25 5.42
CA ARG A 148 -3.21 -7.36 4.30
C ARG A 148 -3.33 -5.90 4.72
N ALA A 149 -4.46 -5.50 5.30
CA ALA A 149 -4.66 -4.13 5.77
C ALA A 149 -3.59 -3.69 6.79
N PHE A 150 -3.20 -4.58 7.70
CA PHE A 150 -2.13 -4.33 8.66
C PHE A 150 -0.77 -4.18 7.98
N PHE A 151 -0.40 -5.05 7.04
CA PHE A 151 0.86 -4.91 6.31
C PHE A 151 0.87 -3.75 5.31
N ASP A 152 -0.29 -3.31 4.82
CA ASP A 152 -0.36 -2.08 4.03
C ASP A 152 0.08 -0.88 4.89
N THR A 153 -0.24 -0.83 6.20
CA THR A 153 0.23 0.28 7.06
C THR A 153 1.74 0.26 7.26
N PHE A 154 2.40 -0.89 7.19
CA PHE A 154 3.86 -0.96 7.28
C PHE A 154 4.48 -0.27 6.07
N ARG A 155 3.92 -0.56 4.89
CA ARG A 155 4.31 0.08 3.64
C ARG A 155 3.91 1.55 3.58
N ASP A 156 3.02 2.04 4.44
CA ASP A 156 2.68 3.45 4.49
C ASP A 156 3.55 4.22 5.48
N TRP A 157 3.80 3.63 6.66
CA TRP A 157 4.41 4.32 7.78
C TRP A 157 5.93 4.22 7.79
N LEU A 158 6.48 3.05 7.44
CA LEU A 158 7.91 2.81 7.56
C LEU A 158 8.76 3.60 6.55
N PRO A 159 8.35 3.80 5.28
CA PRO A 159 9.23 4.47 4.33
C PRO A 159 9.68 5.88 4.79
N PRO A 160 8.79 6.79 5.24
CA PRO A 160 9.23 8.08 5.80
C PRO A 160 10.12 7.97 7.04
N LEU A 161 9.90 6.96 7.88
CA LEU A 161 10.69 6.73 9.10
C LEU A 161 12.11 6.24 8.80
N HIS A 162 12.32 5.67 7.61
CA HIS A 162 13.60 5.14 7.16
C HIS A 162 14.21 5.91 5.99
N GLY A 163 13.84 7.19 5.83
CA GLY A 163 14.46 8.11 4.88
C GLY A 163 13.99 7.98 3.43
N LEU A 164 12.99 7.14 3.16
CA LEU A 164 12.31 7.11 1.87
C LEU A 164 11.24 8.20 1.81
N ASN A 165 10.94 8.66 0.61
CA ASN A 165 9.79 9.49 0.38
C ASN A 165 8.48 8.71 0.62
N PRO A 166 7.37 9.41 0.95
CA PRO A 166 6.09 8.78 1.24
C PRO A 166 5.63 7.85 0.12
N THR A 167 5.04 6.71 0.52
CA THR A 167 4.57 5.68 -0.42
C THR A 167 3.57 6.23 -1.40
N LEU A 168 3.89 6.04 -2.68
CA LEU A 168 2.99 6.34 -3.77
C LEU A 168 2.03 5.17 -3.93
N ARG A 169 0.73 5.42 -3.69
CA ARG A 169 -0.32 4.43 -3.95
C ARG A 169 -1.25 4.89 -5.06
N LEU A 170 -1.62 3.95 -5.93
CA LEU A 170 -2.69 4.12 -6.90
C LEU A 170 -3.74 3.02 -6.72
N ALA A 171 -4.99 3.42 -6.55
CA ALA A 171 -6.11 2.49 -6.54
C ALA A 171 -6.54 2.11 -7.97
N GLU A 172 -6.98 0.86 -8.19
CA GLU A 172 -7.51 0.43 -9.49
C GLU A 172 -8.66 1.33 -10.00
N PHE A 173 -9.45 1.90 -9.08
CA PHE A 173 -10.56 2.81 -9.39
C PHE A 173 -10.08 4.15 -9.93
N GLU A 174 -8.86 4.58 -9.59
CA GLU A 174 -8.28 5.83 -10.07
C GLU A 174 -7.72 5.70 -11.48
N VAL A 175 -7.43 4.48 -11.93
CA VAL A 175 -6.86 4.21 -13.26
C VAL A 175 -7.81 3.41 -14.15
N THR A 176 -9.09 3.27 -13.76
CA THR A 176 -10.11 2.52 -14.50
C THR A 176 -10.20 2.90 -15.99
N PRO A 177 -10.13 4.19 -16.39
CA PRO A 177 -10.13 4.54 -17.81
C PRO A 177 -8.95 3.95 -18.59
N ILE A 178 -7.79 3.78 -17.95
CA ILE A 178 -6.63 3.11 -18.56
C ILE A 178 -6.87 1.59 -18.59
N LEU A 179 -7.33 1.00 -17.48
CA LEU A 179 -7.55 -0.44 -17.39
C LEU A 179 -8.61 -0.96 -18.37
N ASN A 180 -9.62 -0.15 -18.65
CA ASN A 180 -10.69 -0.49 -19.59
C ASN A 180 -10.38 -0.10 -21.04
N GLY A 181 -9.16 0.39 -21.32
CA GLY A 181 -8.73 0.79 -22.67
C GLY A 181 -9.39 2.07 -23.20
N GLN A 182 -10.08 2.85 -22.36
CA GLN A 182 -10.66 4.14 -22.74
C GLN A 182 -9.57 5.20 -22.95
N LEU A 183 -8.49 5.12 -22.18
CA LEU A 183 -7.28 5.90 -22.37
C LEU A 183 -6.13 4.98 -22.76
N THR A 184 -5.46 5.29 -23.88
CA THR A 184 -4.33 4.53 -24.41
C THR A 184 -3.18 5.46 -24.79
N ASN A 185 -1.99 4.89 -24.98
CA ASN A 185 -0.79 5.59 -25.47
C ASN A 185 -0.55 6.93 -24.75
N THR A 186 -0.42 8.03 -25.50
CA THR A 186 -0.18 9.38 -24.97
C THR A 186 -1.26 9.81 -23.98
N ALA A 187 -2.54 9.53 -24.25
CA ALA A 187 -3.62 9.93 -23.34
C ALA A 187 -3.53 9.21 -21.98
N ALA A 188 -3.10 7.95 -21.96
CA ALA A 188 -2.85 7.21 -20.72
C ALA A 188 -1.63 7.78 -19.97
N LYS A 189 -0.55 8.14 -20.69
CA LYS A 189 0.64 8.78 -20.11
C LYS A 189 0.31 10.13 -19.49
N ASP A 190 -0.42 10.99 -20.20
CA ASP A 190 -0.83 12.31 -19.70
C ASP A 190 -1.72 12.19 -18.47
N TYR A 191 -2.63 11.22 -18.47
CA TYR A 191 -3.50 10.95 -17.32
C TYR A 191 -2.68 10.49 -16.11
N MET A 192 -1.77 9.53 -16.31
CA MET A 192 -0.88 9.06 -15.27
C MET A 192 0.02 10.18 -14.74
N GLN A 193 0.58 11.02 -15.63
CA GLN A 193 1.39 12.17 -15.24
C GLN A 193 0.62 13.14 -14.34
N ARG A 194 -0.66 13.41 -14.64
CA ARG A 194 -1.50 14.25 -13.77
C ARG A 194 -1.70 13.62 -12.39
N LEU A 195 -1.94 12.31 -12.31
CA LEU A 195 -2.05 11.61 -11.02
C LEU A 195 -0.73 11.69 -10.24
N LEU A 196 0.40 11.38 -10.87
CA LEU A 196 1.72 11.44 -10.25
C LEU A 196 2.07 12.85 -9.78
N HIS A 197 1.77 13.87 -10.58
CA HIS A 197 1.94 15.27 -10.18
C HIS A 197 1.13 15.62 -8.94
N GLN A 198 -0.11 15.13 -8.81
CA GLN A 198 -0.92 15.36 -7.62
C GLN A 198 -0.34 14.69 -6.38
N ARG A 199 0.28 13.50 -6.52
CA ARG A 199 0.84 12.72 -5.40
C ARG A 199 2.22 13.18 -4.98
N LEU A 200 3.09 13.41 -5.94
CA LEU A 200 4.51 13.70 -5.74
C LEU A 200 4.80 15.21 -5.80
N ARG A 201 3.80 16.06 -5.53
CA ARG A 201 3.84 17.52 -5.68
C ARG A 201 5.09 18.15 -5.04
N LYS A 202 5.52 17.63 -3.89
CA LYS A 202 6.74 18.06 -3.16
C LYS A 202 8.04 17.55 -3.79
N LEU A 203 8.04 16.36 -4.40
CA LEU A 203 9.24 15.74 -4.98
C LEU A 203 9.53 16.24 -6.40
N LEU A 204 8.48 16.58 -7.14
CA LEU A 204 8.60 17.04 -8.53
C LEU A 204 8.90 18.54 -8.63
N THR A 205 8.69 19.31 -7.56
CA THR A 205 9.03 20.74 -7.50
C THR A 205 10.52 20.99 -7.21
N LEU A 206 11.27 19.99 -6.75
CA LEU A 206 12.72 20.04 -6.57
C LEU A 206 13.51 19.93 -7.91
N LYS A 207 12.80 19.84 -9.05
CA LYS A 207 13.38 19.76 -10.40
C LYS A 207 13.22 21.05 -11.23
N LYS A 208 13.09 22.22 -10.59
CA LYS A 208 13.19 23.52 -11.28
C LYS A 208 14.43 24.27 -10.83
#